data_AF-A0A0F8A6H4-F1
#
_entry.id   AF-A0A0F8A6H4-F1
#
_cell.length_a   1.000
_cell.length_b   1.000
_cell.length_c   1.000
_cell.angle_alpha   90.00
_cell.angle_beta   90.00
_cell.angle_gamma   90.00
#
_symmetry.space_group_name_H-M   'P 1'
#
loop_
_entity.id
_entity.type
_entity.pdbx_description
1 polymer ?
#
loop_
_entity_poly.entity_id
_entity_poly.type
_entity_poly.pdbx_seq_one_letter_code
_entity_poly.pdbx_strand_id
1 'polypeptide(L)'
;MENPPPQDDSSTDEAMNADGAEASQDGPKRKQSSMTSRAIALELYSMHRPMQEITDRTGLKHSAFYALVRKAKQRGFNRGDRVLDEYIIDAPRSGRPLSTEGKRARARARAAAAAEAAAVKANANTSSDAASAPAS
;
A
#
# COMPACT_ATOMS: atom_id res chain seq x y z
N MET A 1 -33.64 12.62 37.96
CA MET A 1 -32.20 12.96 38.10
C MET A 1 -31.58 12.74 36.74
N GLU A 2 -31.65 13.77 35.91
CA GLU A 2 -31.16 13.80 34.53
C GLU A 2 -29.76 14.41 34.55
N ASN A 3 -28.80 13.72 33.93
CA ASN A 3 -27.46 14.25 33.67
C ASN A 3 -27.35 14.50 32.16
N PRO A 4 -27.08 15.74 31.69
CA PRO A 4 -26.79 15.99 30.29
C PRO A 4 -25.35 15.54 29.92
N PRO A 5 -25.11 15.11 28.67
CA PRO A 5 -23.78 14.74 28.21
C PRO A 5 -22.88 15.99 28.04
N PRO A 6 -21.57 15.91 28.32
CA PRO A 6 -20.64 16.95 27.89
C PRO A 6 -20.44 16.88 26.37
N GLN A 7 -20.70 18.00 25.69
CA GLN A 7 -20.29 18.22 24.31
C GLN A 7 -18.86 18.76 24.33
N ASP A 8 -17.93 18.06 23.69
CA ASP A 8 -16.61 18.58 23.36
C ASP A 8 -16.61 18.99 21.89
N ASP A 9 -16.79 20.28 21.68
CA ASP A 9 -16.57 20.97 20.42
C ASP A 9 -15.11 21.45 20.42
N SER A 10 -14.23 20.77 19.70
CA SER A 10 -12.87 21.25 19.46
C SER A 10 -12.50 21.09 17.98
N SER A 11 -12.78 22.17 17.26
CA SER A 11 -12.10 22.57 16.02
C SER A 11 -10.73 23.15 16.39
N THR A 12 -9.66 22.73 15.70
CA THR A 12 -8.32 23.35 15.49
C THR A 12 -7.31 22.22 15.26
N ASP A 13 -6.33 22.24 14.37
CA ASP A 13 -5.92 23.15 13.30
C ASP A 13 -5.09 22.31 12.31
N GLU A 14 -5.13 22.74 11.05
CA GLU A 14 -4.07 22.67 10.03
C GLU A 14 -2.70 22.13 10.50
N ALA A 15 -2.37 20.89 10.12
CA ALA A 15 -0.98 20.45 10.01
C ALA A 15 -0.61 20.40 8.52
N MET A 16 -0.19 21.56 8.03
CA MET A 16 0.58 21.75 6.80
C MET A 16 1.69 20.68 6.71
N ASN A 17 1.68 19.88 5.65
CA ASN A 17 2.88 19.19 5.19
C ASN A 17 3.22 19.73 3.81
N ALA A 18 4.10 20.73 3.82
CA ALA A 18 4.78 21.21 2.64
C ALA A 18 5.92 20.27 2.26
N ASP A 19 6.15 20.22 0.95
CA ASP A 19 7.39 19.91 0.26
C ASP A 19 7.87 18.44 0.11
N GLY A 20 7.70 17.95 -1.12
CA GLY A 20 8.88 17.55 -1.89
C GLY A 20 9.40 16.13 -1.67
N ALA A 21 8.69 15.14 -2.21
CA ALA A 21 9.31 13.87 -2.61
C ALA A 21 8.62 13.31 -3.86
N GLU A 22 9.24 13.56 -5.01
CA GLU A 22 9.20 12.80 -6.27
C GLU A 22 8.08 11.75 -6.38
N ALA A 23 6.98 12.15 -7.02
CA ALA A 23 5.83 11.30 -7.34
C ALA A 23 6.21 10.22 -8.35
N SER A 24 6.79 9.11 -7.87
CA SER A 24 6.59 7.82 -8.52
C SER A 24 5.14 7.42 -8.32
N GLN A 25 4.37 7.33 -9.40
CA GLN A 25 2.97 6.87 -9.39
C GLN A 25 2.86 5.44 -8.83
N ASP A 26 2.74 5.31 -7.52
CA ASP A 26 2.33 4.10 -6.82
C ASP A 26 0.90 4.38 -6.35
N GLY A 27 -0.10 3.76 -7.01
CA GLY A 27 -1.50 3.88 -6.59
C GLY A 27 -1.67 3.47 -5.12
N PRO A 28 -2.83 3.74 -4.47
CA PRO A 28 -3.01 3.46 -3.05
C PRO A 28 -2.71 1.99 -2.74
N LYS A 29 -1.56 1.73 -2.09
CA LYS A 29 -1.13 0.39 -1.70
C LYS A 29 -2.19 -0.15 -0.74
N ARG A 30 -2.93 -1.17 -1.18
CA ARG A 30 -3.93 -1.83 -0.32
C ARG A 30 -3.22 -2.36 0.92
N LYS A 31 -3.50 -1.74 2.07
CA LYS A 31 -2.92 -2.11 3.36
C LYS A 31 -3.34 -3.55 3.68
N GLN A 32 -2.37 -4.45 3.79
CA GLN A 32 -2.62 -5.83 4.20
C GLN A 32 -2.85 -5.88 5.71
N SER A 33 -3.68 -6.83 6.17
CA SER A 33 -3.87 -7.06 7.60
C SER A 33 -2.60 -7.63 8.22
N SER A 34 -2.31 -7.23 9.46
CA SER A 34 -1.14 -7.72 10.19
C SER A 34 -1.26 -9.22 10.50
N MET A 35 -0.13 -9.89 10.76
CA MET A 35 -0.15 -11.29 11.22
C MET A 35 -0.93 -11.45 12.54
N THR A 36 -0.73 -10.53 13.49
CA THR A 36 -1.42 -10.51 14.77
C THR A 36 -2.93 -10.43 14.61
N SER A 37 -3.44 -9.53 13.74
CA SER A 37 -4.88 -9.42 13.48
C SER A 37 -5.47 -10.72 12.93
N ARG A 38 -4.72 -11.44 12.08
CA ARG A 38 -5.15 -12.73 11.51
C ARG A 38 -5.14 -13.85 12.55
N ALA A 39 -4.14 -13.88 13.43
CA ALA A 39 -4.05 -14.84 14.52
C ALA A 39 -5.25 -14.69 15.49
N ILE A 40 -5.48 -13.47 15.97
CA ILE A 40 -6.60 -13.17 16.86
C ILE A 40 -7.94 -13.52 16.19
N ALA A 41 -8.09 -13.22 14.89
CA ALA A 41 -9.32 -13.54 14.18
C ALA A 41 -9.61 -15.05 14.09
N LEU A 42 -8.58 -15.86 13.80
CA LEU A 42 -8.73 -17.33 13.76
C LEU A 42 -8.98 -17.91 15.16
N GLU A 43 -8.40 -17.32 16.20
CA GLU A 43 -8.61 -17.73 17.59
C GLU A 43 -10.05 -17.42 18.05
N LEU A 44 -10.54 -16.22 17.79
CA LEU A 44 -11.95 -15.88 18.06
C LEU A 44 -12.91 -16.78 17.27
N TYR A 45 -12.54 -17.12 16.04
CA TYR A 45 -13.32 -18.05 15.22
C TYR A 45 -13.33 -19.47 15.78
N SER A 46 -12.21 -19.98 16.29
CA SER A 46 -12.13 -21.31 16.92
C SER A 46 -12.99 -21.36 18.20
N MET A 47 -13.05 -20.26 18.94
CA MET A 47 -13.92 -20.07 20.12
C MET A 47 -15.40 -19.83 19.80
N HIS A 48 -15.82 -19.96 18.55
CA HIS A 48 -17.21 -19.77 18.12
C HIS A 48 -17.78 -18.37 18.35
N ARG A 49 -16.92 -17.34 18.42
CA ARG A 49 -17.37 -15.95 18.54
C ARG A 49 -18.08 -15.45 17.27
N PRO A 50 -19.06 -14.54 17.41
CA PRO A 50 -19.77 -13.98 16.28
C PRO A 50 -18.85 -13.08 15.44
N MET A 51 -19.14 -12.98 14.14
CA MET A 51 -18.34 -12.21 13.18
C MET A 51 -18.19 -10.72 13.56
N GLN A 52 -19.23 -10.15 14.16
CA GLN A 52 -19.22 -8.75 14.58
C GLN A 52 -18.12 -8.51 15.62
N GLU A 53 -18.04 -9.37 16.65
CA GLU A 53 -16.98 -9.30 17.66
C GLU A 53 -15.58 -9.50 17.07
N ILE A 54 -15.44 -10.38 16.06
CA ILE A 54 -14.16 -10.57 15.36
C ILE A 54 -13.76 -9.28 14.66
N THR A 55 -14.68 -8.65 13.93
CA THR A 55 -14.45 -7.40 13.21
C THR A 55 -14.07 -6.27 14.16
N ASP A 56 -14.79 -6.14 15.26
CA ASP A 56 -14.56 -5.09 16.26
C ASP A 56 -13.19 -5.22 16.91
N ARG A 57 -12.75 -6.46 17.23
CA ARG A 57 -11.44 -6.70 17.85
C ARG A 57 -10.26 -6.62 16.89
N THR A 58 -10.43 -7.04 15.63
CA THR A 58 -9.29 -7.19 14.71
C THR A 58 -9.25 -6.17 13.58
N GLY A 59 -10.33 -5.39 13.39
CA GLY A 59 -10.49 -4.44 12.27
C GLY A 59 -10.54 -5.11 10.90
N LEU A 60 -10.77 -6.43 10.84
CA LEU A 60 -10.79 -7.19 9.58
C LEU A 60 -12.16 -7.06 8.94
N LYS A 61 -12.19 -6.62 7.68
CA LYS A 61 -13.40 -6.66 6.85
C LYS A 61 -13.88 -8.11 6.71
N HIS A 62 -15.19 -8.30 6.67
CA HIS A 62 -15.81 -9.63 6.54
C HIS A 62 -15.23 -10.43 5.36
N SER A 63 -15.06 -9.81 4.20
CA SER A 63 -14.49 -10.45 3.02
C SER A 63 -13.05 -10.91 3.22
N ALA A 64 -12.23 -10.11 3.90
CA ALA A 64 -10.84 -10.45 4.21
C ALA A 64 -10.77 -11.61 5.22
N PHE A 65 -11.66 -11.60 6.23
CA PHE A 65 -11.77 -12.70 7.18
C PHE A 65 -12.18 -14.02 6.51
N TYR A 66 -13.20 -14.02 5.66
CA TYR A 66 -13.60 -15.26 4.96
C TYR A 66 -12.51 -15.77 4.01
N ALA A 67 -11.77 -14.88 3.36
CA ALA A 67 -10.61 -15.26 2.57
C ALA A 67 -9.51 -15.91 3.42
N LEU A 68 -9.27 -15.38 4.63
CA LEU A 68 -8.35 -15.96 5.61
C LEU A 68 -8.80 -17.37 6.04
N VAL A 69 -10.06 -17.53 6.46
CA VAL A 69 -10.61 -18.82 6.89
C VAL A 69 -10.53 -19.85 5.75
N ARG A 70 -10.85 -19.45 4.51
CA ARG A 70 -10.74 -20.33 3.35
C ARG A 70 -9.31 -20.82 3.15
N LYS A 71 -8.31 -19.92 3.21
CA LYS A 71 -6.89 -20.29 3.09
C LYS A 71 -6.45 -21.19 4.24
N ALA A 72 -6.84 -20.88 5.48
CA ALA A 72 -6.52 -21.69 6.64
C ALA A 72 -7.08 -23.12 6.49
N LYS A 73 -8.35 -23.25 6.07
CA LYS A 73 -8.98 -24.56 5.79
C LYS A 73 -8.25 -25.35 4.70
N GLN A 74 -7.79 -24.69 3.65
CA GLN A 74 -6.97 -25.32 2.60
C GLN A 74 -5.64 -25.86 3.14
N ARG A 75 -5.17 -25.36 4.28
CA ARG A 75 -3.95 -25.80 4.97
C ARG A 75 -4.24 -26.77 6.13
N GLY A 76 -5.48 -27.22 6.28
CA GLY A 76 -5.88 -28.20 7.29
C GLY A 76 -6.38 -27.63 8.62
N PHE A 77 -6.61 -26.32 8.73
CA PHE A 77 -7.19 -25.74 9.94
C PHE A 77 -8.65 -26.16 10.11
N ASN A 78 -8.99 -26.76 11.26
CA ASN A 78 -10.37 -26.98 11.69
C ASN A 78 -10.78 -26.02 12.82
N ARG A 79 -12.08 -25.76 12.90
CA ARG A 79 -12.63 -24.88 13.92
C ARG A 79 -12.55 -25.59 15.29
N GLY A 80 -11.88 -24.94 16.24
CA GLY A 80 -11.61 -25.50 17.58
C GLY A 80 -10.15 -25.93 17.76
N ASP A 81 -9.39 -26.06 16.67
CA ASP A 81 -7.97 -26.37 16.73
C ASP A 81 -7.15 -25.14 17.16
N ARG A 82 -5.91 -25.41 17.60
CA ARG A 82 -4.93 -24.36 17.89
C ARG A 82 -4.55 -23.64 16.59
N VAL A 83 -4.40 -22.32 16.67
CA VAL A 83 -3.96 -21.50 15.55
C VAL A 83 -2.45 -21.62 15.41
N LEU A 84 -1.99 -22.14 14.27
CA LEU A 84 -0.58 -22.22 13.90
C LEU A 84 -0.21 -21.09 12.93
N ASP A 85 1.07 -20.71 12.91
CA ASP A 85 1.60 -19.68 12.02
C ASP A 85 1.35 -20.00 10.54
N GLU A 86 1.40 -21.29 10.20
CA GLU A 86 1.11 -21.82 8.87
C GLU A 86 -0.28 -21.41 8.36
N TYR A 87 -1.26 -21.20 9.23
CA TYR A 87 -2.61 -20.83 8.84
C TYR A 87 -2.77 -19.33 8.56
N ILE A 88 -1.88 -18.51 9.12
CA ILE A 88 -1.96 -17.04 9.04
C ILE A 88 -0.98 -16.44 8.04
N ILE A 89 0.16 -17.09 7.75
CA ILE A 89 1.17 -16.56 6.82
C ILE A 89 0.61 -16.50 5.40
N ASP A 90 0.73 -15.37 4.70
CA ASP A 90 0.39 -15.33 3.28
C ASP A 90 1.47 -16.05 2.48
N ALA A 91 1.05 -16.97 1.62
CA ALA A 91 1.98 -17.56 0.66
C ALA A 91 2.52 -16.45 -0.26
N PRO A 92 3.80 -16.53 -0.68
CA PRO A 92 4.32 -15.62 -1.68
C PRO A 92 3.39 -15.67 -2.89
N ARG A 93 3.03 -14.49 -3.42
CA ARG A 93 2.22 -14.41 -4.63
C ARG A 93 3.00 -15.13 -5.72
N SER A 94 2.56 -16.33 -6.08
CA SER A 94 2.95 -16.99 -7.32
C SER A 94 2.52 -16.06 -8.44
N GLY A 95 3.43 -15.15 -8.83
CA GLY A 95 3.19 -14.20 -9.90
C GLY A 95 3.15 -14.96 -11.21
N ARG A 96 2.29 -14.50 -12.14
CA ARG A 96 2.48 -14.81 -13.56
C ARG A 96 3.95 -14.51 -13.90
N PRO A 97 4.69 -15.43 -14.54
CA PRO A 97 6.08 -15.17 -14.88
C PRO A 97 6.18 -13.82 -15.59
N LEU A 98 7.11 -12.96 -15.14
CA LEU A 98 7.33 -11.69 -15.82
C LEU A 98 7.82 -12.01 -17.22
N SER A 99 6.98 -11.74 -18.22
CA SER A 99 7.41 -11.80 -19.61
C SER A 99 8.64 -10.92 -19.79
N THR A 100 9.69 -11.47 -20.38
CA THR A 100 10.92 -10.75 -20.76
C THR A 100 10.59 -9.55 -21.64
N GLU A 101 9.54 -9.65 -22.45
CA GLU A 101 8.96 -8.57 -23.26
C GLU A 101 8.56 -7.36 -22.41
N GLY A 102 7.82 -7.60 -21.30
CA GLY A 102 7.34 -6.54 -20.42
C GLY A 102 8.47 -5.82 -19.68
N LYS A 103 9.55 -6.53 -19.36
CA LYS A 103 10.77 -5.92 -18.78
C LYS A 103 11.49 -5.05 -19.81
N ARG A 104 11.66 -5.54 -21.05
CA ARG A 104 12.33 -4.82 -22.15
C ARG A 104 11.53 -3.59 -22.58
N ALA A 105 10.21 -3.69 -22.70
CA ALA A 105 9.33 -2.56 -23.05
C ALA A 105 9.40 -1.43 -22.00
N ARG A 106 9.38 -1.77 -20.71
CA ARG A 106 9.55 -0.78 -19.62
C ARG A 106 10.93 -0.12 -19.63
N ALA A 107 11.99 -0.88 -19.89
CA ALA A 107 13.35 -0.33 -19.99
C ALA A 107 13.48 0.63 -21.19
N ARG A 108 12.91 0.28 -22.35
CA ARG A 108 12.89 1.14 -23.54
C ARG A 108 12.09 2.42 -23.32
N ALA A 109 10.90 2.32 -22.71
CA ALA A 109 10.09 3.51 -22.39
C ALA A 109 10.83 4.46 -21.44
N ARG A 110 11.54 3.92 -20.44
CA ARG A 110 12.34 4.73 -19.50
C ARG A 110 13.56 5.37 -20.16
N ALA A 111 14.22 4.65 -21.07
CA ALA A 111 15.36 5.19 -21.83
C ALA A 111 14.92 6.29 -22.80
N ALA A 112 13.76 6.15 -23.46
CA ALA A 112 13.20 7.18 -24.33
C ALA A 112 12.84 8.45 -23.55
N ALA A 113 12.19 8.33 -22.39
CA ALA A 113 11.89 9.46 -21.51
C ALA A 113 13.16 10.17 -21.00
N ALA A 114 14.22 9.42 -20.70
CA ALA A 114 15.50 9.99 -20.29
C ALA A 114 16.22 10.74 -21.44
N ALA A 115 16.11 10.23 -22.68
CA ALA A 115 16.67 10.89 -23.85
C ALA A 115 15.92 12.19 -24.20
N GLU A 116 14.60 12.20 -24.05
CA GLU A 116 13.78 13.40 -24.25
C GLU A 116 14.10 14.47 -23.19
N ALA A 117 14.25 14.07 -21.92
CA ALA A 117 14.69 14.97 -20.85
C ALA A 117 16.12 15.51 -21.05
N ALA A 118 17.01 14.73 -21.67
CA ALA A 118 18.37 15.17 -22.01
C ALA A 118 18.38 16.17 -23.17
N ALA A 119 17.53 15.99 -24.18
CA ALA A 119 17.40 16.92 -25.31
C ALA A 119 16.84 18.28 -24.87
N VAL A 120 15.90 18.29 -23.92
CA VAL A 120 15.35 19.54 -23.35
C VAL A 120 16.40 20.32 -22.56
N LYS A 121 17.30 19.64 -21.81
CA LYS A 121 18.41 20.29 -21.11
C LYS A 121 19.49 20.87 -22.05
N ALA A 122 19.73 20.23 -23.19
CA ALA A 122 20.72 20.70 -24.15
C ALA A 122 20.31 22.01 -24.86
N ASN A 123 19.01 22.23 -25.09
CA ASN A 123 18.53 23.43 -25.79
C ASN A 123 18.50 24.69 -24.89
N ALA A 124 18.56 24.54 -23.57
CA ALA A 124 18.53 25.67 -22.63
C ALA A 124 19.89 26.40 -22.50
N ASN A 125 21.00 25.78 -22.91
CA ASN A 125 22.36 26.32 -22.72
C ASN A 125 22.94 27.06 -23.94
N THR A 126 22.19 27.16 -25.05
CA THR A 126 22.71 27.72 -26.32
C THR A 126 22.40 29.21 -26.52
N SER A 127 21.73 29.87 -25.58
CA SER A 127 21.18 31.22 -25.79
C SER A 127 21.92 32.36 -25.08
N SER A 128 23.06 32.12 -24.44
CA SER A 128 23.71 33.15 -23.58
C SER A 128 25.13 33.56 -23.97
N ASP A 129 25.70 33.16 -25.11
CA ASP A 129 27.09 33.50 -25.47
C ASP A 129 27.25 34.00 -26.92
N ALA A 130 26.50 35.03 -27.29
CA ALA A 130 26.64 35.70 -28.59
C ALA A 130 26.57 37.23 -28.46
N ALA A 131 27.39 37.81 -27.58
CA ALA A 131 27.62 39.25 -27.57
C ALA A 131 28.98 39.61 -26.95
N SER A 132 30.07 39.43 -27.69
CA SER A 132 31.27 40.26 -27.48
C SER A 132 32.11 40.29 -28.76
N ALA A 133 31.82 41.27 -29.62
CA ALA A 133 32.66 41.63 -30.75
C ALA A 133 33.98 42.25 -30.26
N PRO A 134 35.15 41.93 -30.85
CA PRO A 134 36.36 42.70 -30.60
C PRO A 134 36.37 43.95 -31.48
N ALA A 135 36.23 45.12 -30.86
CA ALA A 135 36.55 46.40 -31.48
C ALA A 135 38.08 46.62 -31.37
N SER A 136 38.71 47.01 -32.46
CA SER A 136 40.04 47.62 -32.52
C SER A 136 39.96 48.85 -33.40
#